data_AF-A0A1N6FWY3-F1
#
_entry.id   AF-A0A1N6FWY3-F1
#
_cell.length_a   1.000
_cell.length_b   1.000
_cell.length_c   1.000
_cell.angle_alpha   90.00
_cell.angle_beta   90.00
_cell.angle_gamma   90.00
#
_symmetry.space_group_name_H-M   'P 1'
#
loop_
_entity.id
_entity.type
_entity.pdbx_description
1 polymer ?
#
loop_
_entity_poly.entity_id
_entity_poly.type
_entity_poly.pdbx_seq_one_letter_code
_entity_poly.pdbx_strand_id
1 'polypeptide(L)'
;MTQAVPQVPLSEDLSHDFFPVLPSLVLRSTRGNYDIYIRSEDSFALYAKAGDSFTEHHERILLNSGRKNVYIRHDQRPEYFDHITSHLGEALLDEKIPRPARAQIFYETSLEIVEDIFSKELPPTIDRGQFNRVFEFVTKGVSFLTLENSLQTMGSIIAHDYQTYSHSLHVFVYSQLILQTYSFAERDMVQFGLGAILHDIGKKKISETILTKPGKLTSIERQHINTHPVHGAGICARLPLSQDALNCILFHHEKLDGSGYPCGLNDPDIPLPVRAVTIADIYDAIRSSRPYSDGTDAFRTLRIMKEEMATQIDMNVFRRFIEILSGNNVI
;
A
#
# COMPACT_ATOMS: atom_id res chain seq x y z
N MET A 1 64.35 -6.47 -4.91
CA MET A 1 63.57 -5.22 -4.99
C MET A 1 62.36 -5.50 -5.86
N THR A 2 61.27 -5.91 -5.21
CA THR A 2 60.05 -6.38 -5.86
C THR A 2 59.05 -5.23 -5.78
N GLN A 3 58.83 -4.54 -6.91
CA GLN A 3 57.75 -3.54 -6.99
C GLN A 3 56.45 -4.30 -7.20
N ALA A 4 55.60 -4.27 -6.17
CA ALA A 4 54.25 -4.78 -6.22
C ALA A 4 53.40 -3.89 -7.14
N VAL A 5 52.72 -4.54 -8.08
CA VAL A 5 51.64 -3.97 -8.88
C VAL A 5 50.48 -3.64 -7.94
N PRO A 6 49.82 -2.46 -8.03
CA PRO A 6 48.61 -2.21 -7.26
C PRO A 6 47.50 -3.10 -7.82
N GLN A 7 47.10 -4.12 -7.06
CA GLN A 7 45.81 -4.80 -7.28
C GLN A 7 44.71 -3.87 -6.77
N VAL A 8 43.88 -3.36 -7.68
CA VAL A 8 42.56 -2.82 -7.34
C VAL A 8 41.68 -4.02 -6.98
N PRO A 9 41.10 -4.10 -5.78
CA PRO A 9 40.30 -5.25 -5.39
C PRO A 9 38.98 -5.30 -6.16
N LEU A 10 38.62 -6.53 -6.52
CA LEU A 10 37.32 -7.09 -6.89
C LEU A 10 36.12 -6.14 -6.82
N SER A 11 35.42 -6.02 -7.95
CA SER A 11 34.08 -5.46 -8.07
C SER A 11 33.10 -6.21 -7.15
N GLU A 12 32.95 -5.71 -5.93
CA GLU A 12 31.74 -5.95 -5.14
C GLU A 12 30.57 -5.35 -5.92
N ASP A 13 29.50 -6.11 -6.07
CA ASP A 13 28.29 -5.66 -6.74
C ASP A 13 27.64 -4.56 -5.89
N LEU A 14 28.09 -3.31 -6.11
CA LEU A 14 27.64 -2.10 -5.43
C LEU A 14 26.11 -1.93 -5.51
N SER A 15 25.42 -2.65 -6.40
CA SER A 15 23.96 -2.60 -6.50
C SER A 15 23.25 -3.13 -5.25
N HIS A 16 23.91 -3.95 -4.43
CA HIS A 16 23.33 -4.49 -3.19
C HIS A 16 23.39 -3.52 -2.00
N ASP A 17 24.20 -2.46 -2.07
CA ASP A 17 24.37 -1.51 -0.96
C ASP A 17 23.43 -0.30 -1.06
N PHE A 18 22.74 -0.13 -2.19
CA PHE A 18 21.90 1.03 -2.47
C PHE A 18 20.54 0.63 -3.01
N PHE A 19 19.50 1.36 -2.60
CA PHE A 19 18.17 1.25 -3.20
C PHE A 19 17.82 2.50 -4.01
N PRO A 20 17.12 2.35 -5.15
CA PRO A 20 16.71 3.47 -5.99
C PRO A 20 15.53 4.23 -5.36
N VAL A 21 15.54 5.55 -5.54
CA VAL A 21 14.48 6.47 -5.09
C VAL A 21 14.20 7.49 -6.20
N LEU A 22 12.92 7.79 -6.46
CA LEU A 22 12.57 8.86 -7.39
C LEU A 22 13.00 10.23 -6.83
N PRO A 23 13.60 11.12 -7.64
CA PRO A 23 14.00 12.45 -7.19
C PRO A 23 12.88 13.26 -6.50
N SER A 24 11.63 13.06 -6.91
CA SER A 24 10.45 13.70 -6.30
C SER A 24 10.18 13.26 -4.86
N LEU A 25 10.67 12.08 -4.45
CA LEU A 25 10.52 11.53 -3.09
C LEU A 25 11.58 12.04 -2.12
N VAL A 26 12.60 12.73 -2.63
CA VAL A 26 13.67 13.31 -1.81
C VAL A 26 13.22 14.64 -1.16
N LEU A 27 11.92 14.94 -1.21
CA LEU A 27 11.18 16.06 -0.61
C LEU A 27 11.94 17.40 -0.58
N ARG A 28 11.56 18.30 -1.49
CA ARG A 28 12.18 19.62 -1.66
C ARG A 28 12.24 20.41 -0.35
N SER A 29 13.33 21.13 -0.13
CA SER A 29 13.50 22.09 0.98
C SER A 29 13.43 21.50 2.39
N THR A 30 13.34 20.17 2.51
CA THR A 30 13.47 19.45 3.76
C THR A 30 14.92 18.96 3.89
N ARG A 31 15.34 18.59 5.11
CA ARG A 31 16.70 18.12 5.40
C ARG A 31 16.62 16.70 5.91
N GLY A 32 16.96 15.76 5.04
CA GLY A 32 17.09 14.35 5.39
C GLY A 32 18.39 14.07 6.13
N ASN A 33 18.36 13.13 7.07
CA ASN A 33 19.57 12.63 7.75
C ASN A 33 20.18 11.44 7.00
N TYR A 34 20.26 11.52 5.67
CA TYR A 34 20.77 10.46 4.79
C TYR A 34 21.51 11.09 3.61
N ASP A 35 22.47 10.35 3.05
CA ASP A 35 23.22 10.77 1.89
C ASP A 35 22.48 10.36 0.60
N ILE A 36 22.55 11.21 -0.43
CA ILE A 36 21.93 10.99 -1.73
C ILE A 36 23.03 10.76 -2.75
N TYR A 37 22.89 9.71 -3.54
CA TYR A 37 23.86 9.31 -4.55
C TYR A 37 23.23 9.29 -5.95
N ILE A 38 24.07 9.47 -6.96
CA ILE A 38 23.73 9.24 -8.36
C ILE A 38 24.57 8.09 -8.90
N ARG A 39 23.95 7.24 -9.71
CA ARG A 39 24.66 6.16 -10.41
C ARG A 39 25.40 6.71 -11.63
N SER A 40 26.67 6.35 -11.72
CA SER A 40 27.53 6.39 -12.90
C SER A 40 27.74 4.95 -13.40
N GLU A 41 28.34 4.77 -14.59
CA GLU A 41 28.43 3.46 -15.27
C GLU A 41 28.79 2.30 -14.33
N ASP A 42 29.82 2.47 -13.50
CA ASP A 42 30.29 1.43 -12.56
C ASP A 42 30.37 1.89 -11.08
N SER A 43 29.76 3.01 -10.70
CA SER A 43 29.88 3.54 -9.32
C SER A 43 28.72 4.42 -8.86
N PHE A 44 28.63 4.65 -7.56
CA PHE A 44 27.73 5.62 -6.95
C PHE A 44 28.51 6.85 -6.52
N ALA A 45 28.18 8.01 -7.07
CA ALA A 45 28.77 9.29 -6.71
C ALA A 45 27.86 10.04 -5.75
N LEU A 46 28.44 10.53 -4.65
CA LEU A 46 27.73 11.36 -3.68
C LEU A 46 27.22 12.64 -4.37
N TYR A 47 25.92 12.88 -4.25
CA TYR A 47 25.21 13.99 -4.87
C TYR A 47 24.81 15.08 -3.86
N ALA A 48 24.37 14.68 -2.66
CA ALA A 48 24.09 15.57 -1.54
C ALA A 48 24.34 14.83 -0.23
N LYS A 49 24.87 15.52 0.80
CA LYS A 49 25.13 14.92 2.11
C LYS A 49 23.93 15.00 3.03
N ALA A 50 23.90 14.12 4.03
CA ALA A 50 22.99 14.22 5.16
C ALA A 50 23.01 15.65 5.76
N GLY A 51 21.82 16.23 5.93
CA GLY A 51 21.64 17.60 6.42
C GLY A 51 21.72 18.70 5.35
N ASP A 52 22.15 18.38 4.13
CA ASP A 52 22.06 19.31 3.00
C ASP A 52 20.61 19.49 2.55
N SER A 53 20.30 20.66 2.01
CA SER A 53 18.99 20.92 1.41
C SER A 53 18.96 20.37 -0.02
N PHE A 54 18.05 19.44 -0.30
CA PHE A 54 17.72 19.05 -1.66
C PHE A 54 16.82 20.12 -2.30
N THR A 55 17.38 20.89 -3.22
CA THR A 55 16.73 22.06 -3.82
C THR A 55 16.08 21.75 -5.17
N GLU A 56 15.19 22.61 -5.62
CA GLU A 56 14.63 22.55 -6.97
C GLU A 56 15.71 22.57 -8.07
N HIS A 57 16.83 23.26 -7.81
CA HIS A 57 17.96 23.29 -8.73
C HIS A 57 18.60 21.90 -8.88
N HIS A 58 18.76 21.17 -7.77
CA HIS A 58 19.29 19.81 -7.77
C HIS A 58 18.39 18.86 -8.57
N GLU A 59 17.08 18.84 -8.28
CA GLU A 59 16.13 18.01 -9.00
C GLU A 59 16.12 18.29 -10.51
N ARG A 60 16.15 19.58 -10.89
CA ARG A 60 16.18 19.98 -12.30
C ARG A 60 17.43 19.48 -13.03
N ILE A 61 18.59 19.50 -12.38
CA ILE A 61 19.83 18.95 -12.94
C ILE A 61 19.69 17.44 -13.17
N LEU A 62 19.11 16.71 -12.21
CA LEU A 62 18.90 15.26 -12.33
C LEU A 62 17.97 14.93 -13.52
N LEU A 63 16.82 15.59 -13.60
CA LEU A 63 15.85 15.38 -14.67
C LEU A 63 16.44 15.72 -16.04
N ASN A 64 17.15 16.85 -16.16
CA ASN A 64 17.80 17.26 -17.43
C ASN A 64 18.92 16.31 -17.85
N SER A 65 19.54 15.61 -16.89
CA SER A 65 20.56 14.60 -17.18
C SER A 65 19.99 13.23 -17.60
N GLY A 66 18.66 13.11 -17.72
CA GLY A 66 17.98 11.86 -18.09
C GLY A 66 17.98 10.80 -16.98
N ARG A 67 18.40 11.16 -15.77
CA ARG A 67 18.44 10.24 -14.62
C ARG A 67 17.04 10.13 -14.01
N LYS A 68 16.54 8.90 -13.93
CA LYS A 68 15.22 8.59 -13.37
C LYS A 68 15.23 8.45 -11.85
N ASN A 69 16.34 7.98 -11.29
CA ASN A 69 16.48 7.64 -9.87
C ASN A 69 17.71 8.33 -9.27
N VAL A 70 17.59 8.69 -8.00
CA VAL A 70 18.72 8.79 -7.07
C VAL A 70 18.83 7.51 -6.26
N TYR A 71 19.87 7.40 -5.45
CA TYR A 71 20.15 6.20 -4.68
C TYR A 71 20.50 6.57 -3.24
N ILE A 72 20.02 5.76 -2.31
CA ILE A 72 20.30 5.91 -0.87
C ILE A 72 20.90 4.59 -0.39
N ARG A 73 21.85 4.66 0.54
CA ARG A 73 22.46 3.45 1.10
C ARG A 73 21.45 2.68 1.94
N HIS A 74 21.49 1.36 1.88
CA HIS A 74 20.57 0.49 2.62
C HIS A 74 20.66 0.68 4.15
N ASP A 75 21.84 1.04 4.68
CA ASP A 75 22.01 1.34 6.12
C ASP A 75 21.36 2.66 6.56
N GLN A 76 21.06 3.56 5.62
CA GLN A 76 20.34 4.83 5.84
C GLN A 76 18.84 4.74 5.48
N ARG A 77 18.35 3.53 5.19
CA ARG A 77 16.93 3.28 4.87
C ARG A 77 15.99 3.81 5.98
N PRO A 78 16.24 3.57 7.30
CA PRO A 78 15.37 4.08 8.36
C PRO A 78 15.26 5.61 8.36
N GLU A 79 16.39 6.32 8.26
CA GLU A 79 16.42 7.79 8.27
C GLU A 79 15.70 8.39 7.06
N TYR A 80 15.84 7.75 5.91
CA TYR A 80 15.08 8.13 4.71
C TYR A 80 13.57 7.97 4.92
N PHE A 81 13.14 6.81 5.45
CA PHE A 81 11.71 6.54 5.62
C PHE A 81 11.05 7.40 6.70
N ASP A 82 11.73 7.64 7.80
CA ASP A 82 11.27 8.56 8.84
C ASP A 82 11.11 9.98 8.29
N HIS A 83 12.06 10.42 7.45
CA HIS A 83 12.02 11.73 6.82
C HIS A 83 10.83 11.86 5.86
N ILE A 84 10.64 10.92 4.92
CA ILE A 84 9.52 11.03 3.96
C ILE A 84 8.16 10.91 4.65
N THR A 85 8.04 10.05 5.66
CA THR A 85 6.79 9.83 6.39
C THR A 85 6.41 11.06 7.20
N SER A 86 7.38 11.71 7.84
CA SER A 86 7.17 12.95 8.62
C SER A 86 6.72 14.13 7.76
N HIS A 87 7.03 14.11 6.46
CA HIS A 87 6.72 15.20 5.52
C HIS A 87 5.70 14.79 4.44
N LEU A 88 5.12 13.58 4.52
CA LEU A 88 4.17 13.06 3.54
C LEU A 88 2.98 14.01 3.36
N GLY A 89 2.41 14.49 4.48
CA GLY A 89 1.29 15.43 4.43
C GLY A 89 1.61 16.73 3.67
N GLU A 90 2.81 17.28 3.86
CA GLU A 90 3.25 18.49 3.14
C GLU A 90 3.45 18.19 1.65
N ALA A 91 4.05 17.05 1.33
CA ALA A 91 4.28 16.61 -0.03
C ALA A 91 2.96 16.41 -0.82
N LEU A 92 1.93 15.85 -0.18
CA LEU A 92 0.63 15.62 -0.83
C LEU A 92 -0.16 16.92 -1.06
N LEU A 93 0.08 17.94 -0.25
CA LEU A 93 -0.57 19.24 -0.35
C LEU A 93 0.22 20.26 -1.18
N ASP A 94 1.49 20.01 -1.49
CA ASP A 94 2.30 20.90 -2.32
C ASP A 94 1.85 20.89 -3.79
N GLU A 95 1.12 21.92 -4.19
CA GLU A 95 0.65 22.10 -5.57
C GLU A 95 1.78 22.26 -6.59
N LYS A 96 3.01 22.59 -6.15
CA LYS A 96 4.20 22.63 -7.01
C LYS A 96 4.69 21.25 -7.41
N ILE A 97 4.24 20.20 -6.73
CA ILE A 97 4.49 18.81 -7.10
C ILE A 97 3.32 18.37 -8.01
N PRO A 98 3.60 17.95 -9.26
CA PRO A 98 2.57 17.43 -10.15
C PRO A 98 1.77 16.31 -9.48
N ARG A 99 0.45 16.29 -9.65
CA ARG A 99 -0.42 15.26 -9.03
C ARG A 99 0.04 13.82 -9.26
N PRO A 100 0.48 13.41 -10.47
CA PRO A 100 1.02 12.05 -10.66
C PRO A 100 2.23 11.76 -9.78
N ALA A 101 3.11 12.74 -9.56
CA ALA A 101 4.24 12.60 -8.65
C ALA A 101 3.78 12.54 -7.18
N ARG A 102 2.79 13.34 -6.77
CA ARG A 102 2.19 13.24 -5.42
C ARG A 102 1.54 11.89 -5.16
N ALA A 103 0.82 11.36 -6.14
CA ALA A 103 0.20 10.04 -6.05
C ALA A 103 1.26 8.92 -5.99
N GLN A 104 2.38 9.06 -6.72
CA GLN A 104 3.52 8.16 -6.62
C GLN A 104 4.19 8.24 -5.23
N ILE A 105 4.38 9.45 -4.71
CA ILE A 105 4.90 9.68 -3.34
C ILE A 105 4.02 9.02 -2.30
N PHE A 106 2.71 9.21 -2.41
CA PHE A 106 1.76 8.52 -1.56
C PHE A 106 1.96 7.01 -1.66
N TYR A 107 1.88 6.46 -2.87
CA TYR A 107 1.92 5.03 -3.12
C TYR A 107 3.19 4.36 -2.58
N GLU A 108 4.37 4.85 -2.95
CA GLU A 108 5.65 4.25 -2.53
C GLU A 108 5.87 4.35 -1.02
N THR A 109 5.55 5.51 -0.41
CA THR A 109 5.65 5.68 1.04
C THR A 109 4.68 4.74 1.76
N SER A 110 3.50 4.51 1.18
CA SER A 110 2.47 3.63 1.75
C SER A 110 2.93 2.17 1.80
N LEU A 111 3.56 1.67 0.73
CA LEU A 111 4.00 0.28 0.65
C LEU A 111 4.95 -0.07 1.80
N GLU A 112 5.82 0.85 2.14
CA GLU A 112 6.84 0.68 3.18
C GLU A 112 6.22 0.72 4.58
N ILE A 113 5.26 1.62 4.81
CA ILE A 113 4.48 1.64 6.06
C ILE A 113 3.73 0.33 6.23
N VAL A 114 3.05 -0.15 5.18
CA VAL A 114 2.33 -1.43 5.19
C VAL A 114 3.29 -2.59 5.43
N GLU A 115 4.43 -2.63 4.74
CA GLU A 115 5.44 -3.68 4.90
C GLU A 115 5.98 -3.73 6.34
N ASP A 116 6.28 -2.59 6.98
CA ASP A 116 6.73 -2.50 8.37
C ASP A 116 5.75 -3.16 9.35
N ILE A 117 4.44 -2.92 9.17
CA ILE A 117 3.42 -3.46 10.07
C ILE A 117 3.19 -4.94 9.85
N PHE A 118 3.22 -5.38 8.60
CA PHE A 118 2.99 -6.77 8.20
C PHE A 118 4.25 -7.63 8.33
N SER A 119 5.42 -7.02 8.55
CA SER A 119 6.67 -7.71 8.83
C SER A 119 6.49 -8.71 9.97
N LYS A 120 7.03 -9.92 9.75
CA LYS A 120 6.93 -11.05 10.70
C LYS A 120 7.91 -10.91 11.86
N GLU A 121 8.78 -9.90 11.84
CA GLU A 121 9.70 -9.63 12.93
C GLU A 121 8.94 -9.23 14.20
N LEU A 122 9.50 -9.62 15.35
CA LEU A 122 8.90 -9.36 16.66
C LEU A 122 8.90 -7.84 16.95
N PRO A 123 7.83 -7.30 17.56
CA PRO A 123 6.74 -7.99 18.25
C PRO A 123 5.53 -8.34 17.35
N PRO A 124 4.74 -9.38 17.72
CA PRO A 124 3.56 -9.80 16.96
C PRO A 124 2.34 -8.88 17.18
N THR A 125 2.50 -7.81 17.94
CA THR A 125 1.48 -6.80 18.27
C THR A 125 1.92 -5.47 17.68
N ILE A 126 0.96 -4.67 17.23
CA ILE A 126 1.23 -3.31 16.77
C ILE A 126 1.52 -2.44 17.99
N ASP A 127 2.72 -1.85 18.07
CA ASP A 127 3.03 -0.87 19.10
C ASP A 127 2.42 0.51 18.80
N ARG A 128 2.51 1.44 19.76
CA ARG A 128 1.92 2.77 19.61
C ARG A 128 2.56 3.59 18.48
N GLY A 129 3.87 3.45 18.26
CA GLY A 129 4.59 4.15 17.20
C GLY A 129 4.17 3.65 15.82
N GLN A 130 4.14 2.33 15.63
CA GLN A 130 3.64 1.69 14.42
C GLN A 130 2.20 2.10 14.13
N PHE A 131 1.32 2.04 15.14
CA PHE A 131 -0.07 2.47 14.98
C PHE A 131 -0.18 3.94 14.58
N ASN A 132 0.59 4.83 15.21
CA ASN A 132 0.57 6.25 14.88
C ASN A 132 1.02 6.50 13.43
N ARG A 133 2.01 5.76 12.92
CA ARG A 133 2.42 5.84 11.51
C ARG A 133 1.29 5.45 10.56
N VAL A 134 0.57 4.36 10.85
CA VAL A 134 -0.63 3.95 10.09
C VAL A 134 -1.70 5.00 10.15
N PHE A 135 -1.95 5.52 11.34
CA PHE A 135 -3.00 6.50 11.57
C PHE A 135 -2.75 7.78 10.79
N GLU A 136 -1.54 8.32 10.85
CA GLU A 136 -1.14 9.48 10.04
C GLU A 136 -1.24 9.15 8.54
N PHE A 137 -0.71 8.00 8.12
CA PHE A 137 -0.81 7.56 6.73
C PHE A 137 -2.25 7.53 6.22
N VAL A 138 -3.15 6.85 6.93
CA VAL A 138 -4.56 6.76 6.54
C VAL A 138 -5.21 8.13 6.56
N THR A 139 -4.94 8.96 7.58
CA THR A 139 -5.49 10.31 7.67
C THR A 139 -5.08 11.16 6.48
N LYS A 140 -3.78 11.24 6.18
CA LYS A 140 -3.27 12.00 5.03
C LYS A 140 -3.76 11.41 3.70
N GLY A 141 -3.86 10.09 3.62
CA GLY A 141 -4.37 9.37 2.45
C GLY A 141 -5.83 9.68 2.17
N VAL A 142 -6.70 9.64 3.18
CA VAL A 142 -8.11 10.01 3.05
C VAL A 142 -8.22 11.46 2.57
N SER A 143 -7.53 12.40 3.22
CA SER A 143 -7.57 13.81 2.79
C SER A 143 -7.05 13.97 1.34
N PHE A 144 -5.97 13.30 0.95
CA PHE A 144 -5.44 13.34 -0.41
C PHE A 144 -6.40 12.75 -1.45
N LEU A 145 -7.05 11.62 -1.13
CA LEU A 145 -8.00 10.95 -2.02
C LEU A 145 -9.28 11.78 -2.23
N THR A 146 -9.64 12.66 -1.30
CA THR A 146 -10.77 13.60 -1.48
C THR A 146 -10.45 14.77 -2.42
N LEU A 147 -9.17 15.01 -2.75
CA LEU A 147 -8.80 16.05 -3.69
C LEU A 147 -9.24 15.69 -5.11
N GLU A 148 -9.69 16.69 -5.86
CA GLU A 148 -10.25 16.50 -7.20
C GLU A 148 -9.25 15.79 -8.14
N ASN A 149 -9.70 14.69 -8.74
CA ASN A 149 -8.92 13.83 -9.65
C ASN A 149 -7.71 13.11 -9.01
N SER A 150 -7.42 13.28 -7.71
CA SER A 150 -6.40 12.48 -7.01
C SER A 150 -6.79 11.01 -6.95
N LEU A 151 -8.08 10.75 -6.73
CA LEU A 151 -8.71 9.45 -6.78
C LEU A 151 -8.43 8.69 -8.11
N GLN A 152 -8.65 9.37 -9.24
CA GLN A 152 -8.44 8.81 -10.58
C GLN A 152 -6.94 8.57 -10.86
N THR A 153 -6.09 9.49 -10.37
CA THR A 153 -4.63 9.37 -10.49
C THR A 153 -4.14 8.14 -9.70
N MET A 154 -4.62 7.95 -8.48
CA MET A 154 -4.30 6.79 -7.65
C MET A 154 -4.79 5.48 -8.27
N GLY A 155 -6.03 5.46 -8.78
CA GLY A 155 -6.56 4.29 -9.49
C GLY A 155 -5.71 3.90 -10.70
N SER A 156 -5.15 4.87 -11.41
CA SER A 156 -4.25 4.64 -12.55
C SER A 156 -2.91 4.04 -12.13
N ILE A 157 -2.31 4.52 -11.03
CA ILE A 157 -1.05 3.96 -10.50
C ILE A 157 -1.25 2.51 -10.08
N ILE A 158 -2.29 2.23 -9.30
CA ILE A 158 -2.64 0.88 -8.84
C ILE A 158 -2.91 -0.06 -10.02
N ALA A 159 -3.58 0.42 -11.07
CA ALA A 159 -3.89 -0.41 -12.23
C ALA A 159 -2.65 -0.92 -12.99
N HIS A 160 -1.51 -0.22 -12.87
CA HIS A 160 -0.27 -0.57 -13.55
C HIS A 160 0.75 -1.27 -12.64
N ASP A 161 0.44 -1.47 -11.36
CA ASP A 161 1.34 -2.14 -10.41
C ASP A 161 0.87 -3.57 -10.08
N TYR A 162 1.82 -4.51 -10.18
CA TYR A 162 1.63 -5.94 -9.94
C TYR A 162 2.52 -6.47 -8.80
N GLN A 163 3.08 -5.58 -7.96
CA GLN A 163 3.98 -5.97 -6.87
C GLN A 163 3.29 -6.67 -5.68
N THR A 164 4.04 -7.50 -4.96
CA THR A 164 3.55 -8.46 -3.94
C THR A 164 3.12 -7.83 -2.61
N TYR A 165 3.45 -6.57 -2.32
CA TYR A 165 3.16 -5.90 -1.04
C TYR A 165 2.13 -4.77 -1.13
N SER A 166 1.40 -4.71 -2.24
CA SER A 166 0.46 -3.62 -2.54
C SER A 166 -1.00 -3.92 -2.19
N HIS A 167 -1.33 -5.17 -1.85
CA HIS A 167 -2.70 -5.62 -1.64
C HIS A 167 -3.48 -4.77 -0.61
N SER A 168 -2.96 -4.61 0.60
CA SER A 168 -3.64 -3.82 1.64
C SER A 168 -3.83 -2.37 1.23
N LEU A 169 -2.86 -1.79 0.52
CA LEU A 169 -2.95 -0.44 -0.03
C LEU A 169 -4.01 -0.34 -1.13
N HIS A 170 -4.09 -1.33 -2.02
CA HIS A 170 -5.11 -1.38 -3.06
C HIS A 170 -6.51 -1.50 -2.46
N VAL A 171 -6.69 -2.38 -1.48
CA VAL A 171 -7.95 -2.56 -0.75
C VAL A 171 -8.35 -1.27 -0.03
N PHE A 172 -7.39 -0.59 0.61
CA PHE A 172 -7.60 0.73 1.19
C PHE A 172 -8.07 1.73 0.13
N VAL A 173 -7.32 1.93 -0.94
CA VAL A 173 -7.69 2.93 -1.95
C VAL A 173 -9.06 2.60 -2.54
N TYR A 174 -9.27 1.40 -3.06
CA TYR A 174 -10.55 1.00 -3.67
C TYR A 174 -11.74 1.14 -2.72
N SER A 175 -11.60 0.71 -1.45
CA SER A 175 -12.68 0.87 -0.47
C SER A 175 -12.96 2.35 -0.16
N GLN A 176 -11.93 3.20 -0.08
CA GLN A 176 -12.11 4.65 0.06
C GLN A 176 -12.82 5.24 -1.15
N LEU A 177 -12.47 4.83 -2.37
CA LEU A 177 -13.12 5.33 -3.59
C LEU A 177 -14.61 4.99 -3.56
N ILE A 178 -14.95 3.75 -3.20
CA ILE A 178 -16.33 3.30 -3.07
C ILE A 178 -17.06 4.12 -1.99
N LEU A 179 -16.48 4.22 -0.79
CA LEU A 179 -17.12 4.84 0.37
C LEU A 179 -17.28 6.36 0.21
N GLN A 180 -16.42 7.03 -0.55
CA GLN A 180 -16.58 8.45 -0.87
C GLN A 180 -17.82 8.76 -1.72
N THR A 181 -18.35 7.77 -2.43
CA THR A 181 -19.64 7.92 -3.13
C THR A 181 -20.83 7.92 -2.16
N TYR A 182 -20.58 7.72 -0.87
CA TYR A 182 -21.53 7.84 0.22
C TYR A 182 -21.16 9.05 1.09
N SER A 183 -22.17 9.71 1.67
CA SER A 183 -21.98 10.92 2.48
C SER A 183 -21.55 10.61 3.91
N PHE A 184 -20.35 10.07 4.08
CA PHE A 184 -19.74 9.83 5.40
C PHE A 184 -18.92 11.03 5.89
N ALA A 185 -18.79 11.16 7.21
CA ALA A 185 -17.87 12.15 7.78
C ALA A 185 -16.42 11.70 7.59
N GLU A 186 -15.49 12.65 7.46
CA GLU A 186 -14.05 12.38 7.29
C GLU A 186 -13.50 11.47 8.40
N ARG A 187 -13.94 11.68 9.65
CA ARG A 187 -13.56 10.84 10.79
C ARG A 187 -13.92 9.36 10.57
N ASP A 188 -15.09 9.09 9.99
CA ASP A 188 -15.54 7.72 9.73
C ASP A 188 -14.75 7.12 8.56
N MET A 189 -14.49 7.91 7.51
CA MET A 189 -13.65 7.49 6.38
C MET A 189 -12.25 7.07 6.82
N VAL A 190 -11.64 7.82 7.76
CA VAL A 190 -10.35 7.45 8.38
C VAL A 190 -10.46 6.11 9.10
N GLN A 191 -11.52 5.87 9.87
CA GLN A 191 -11.70 4.59 10.56
C GLN A 191 -11.93 3.42 9.60
N PHE A 192 -12.72 3.62 8.55
CA PHE A 192 -12.91 2.62 7.49
C PHE A 192 -11.58 2.33 6.78
N GLY A 193 -10.77 3.36 6.55
CA GLY A 193 -9.43 3.24 5.98
C GLY A 193 -8.48 2.44 6.86
N LEU A 194 -8.50 2.65 8.18
CA LEU A 194 -7.74 1.85 9.14
C LEU A 194 -8.15 0.38 9.08
N GLY A 195 -9.46 0.10 9.06
CA GLY A 195 -9.99 -1.25 8.91
C GLY A 195 -9.57 -1.91 7.60
N ALA A 196 -9.55 -1.16 6.50
CA ALA A 196 -9.14 -1.64 5.18
C ALA A 196 -7.64 -1.95 5.09
N ILE A 197 -6.77 -1.08 5.62
CA ILE A 197 -5.31 -1.34 5.64
C ILE A 197 -4.97 -2.54 6.50
N LEU A 198 -5.63 -2.68 7.65
CA LEU A 198 -5.33 -3.71 8.64
C LEU A 198 -6.12 -5.01 8.44
N HIS A 199 -6.97 -5.11 7.40
CA HIS A 199 -7.93 -6.22 7.26
C HIS A 199 -7.26 -7.60 7.36
N ASP A 200 -6.06 -7.70 6.79
CA ASP A 200 -5.30 -8.93 6.68
C ASP A 200 -4.24 -9.13 7.78
N ILE A 201 -4.15 -8.24 8.77
CA ILE A 201 -3.05 -8.23 9.75
C ILE A 201 -2.93 -9.53 10.55
N GLY A 202 -4.04 -10.27 10.70
CA GLY A 202 -4.05 -11.57 11.33
C GLY A 202 -3.23 -12.64 10.61
N LYS A 203 -2.87 -12.43 9.33
CA LYS A 203 -1.95 -13.31 8.59
C LYS A 203 -0.58 -13.42 9.28
N LYS A 204 -0.19 -12.46 10.13
CA LYS A 204 1.00 -12.55 11.01
C LYS A 204 0.96 -13.75 11.97
N LYS A 205 -0.22 -14.31 12.25
CA LYS A 205 -0.40 -15.49 13.10
C LYS A 205 -0.49 -16.80 12.31
N ILE A 206 -0.46 -16.73 10.99
CA ILE A 206 -0.52 -17.89 10.10
C ILE A 206 0.90 -18.32 9.71
N SER A 207 1.15 -19.63 9.70
CA SER A 207 2.45 -20.18 9.30
C SER A 207 2.84 -19.71 7.89
N GLU A 208 4.08 -19.27 7.74
CA GLU A 208 4.65 -18.92 6.44
C GLU A 208 4.55 -20.06 5.44
N THR A 209 4.82 -21.29 5.88
CA THR A 209 4.73 -22.49 5.02
C THR A 209 3.35 -22.72 4.43
N ILE A 210 2.29 -22.23 5.08
CA ILE A 210 0.92 -22.30 4.58
C ILE A 210 0.65 -21.13 3.62
N LEU A 211 1.07 -19.92 3.99
CA LEU A 211 0.86 -18.71 3.18
C LEU A 211 1.61 -18.75 1.83
N THR A 212 2.81 -19.33 1.80
CA THR A 212 3.66 -19.40 0.61
C THR A 212 3.61 -20.77 -0.09
N LYS A 213 2.67 -21.64 0.30
CA LYS A 213 2.56 -23.00 -0.24
C LYS A 213 2.30 -22.95 -1.75
N PRO A 214 3.14 -23.61 -2.58
CA PRO A 214 2.83 -23.75 -4.00
C PRO A 214 1.67 -24.73 -4.18
N GLY A 215 0.61 -24.28 -4.88
CA GLY A 215 -0.55 -25.10 -5.24
C GLY A 215 -1.74 -24.96 -4.29
N LYS A 216 -2.66 -25.95 -4.34
CA LYS A 216 -3.91 -25.89 -3.56
C LYS A 216 -3.64 -26.23 -2.08
N LEU A 217 -4.29 -25.47 -1.21
CA LEU A 217 -4.35 -25.77 0.22
C LEU A 217 -5.24 -26.99 0.46
N THR A 218 -4.88 -27.79 1.45
CA THR A 218 -5.75 -28.79 2.06
C THR A 218 -6.90 -28.12 2.80
N SER A 219 -7.95 -28.88 3.13
CA SER A 219 -9.07 -28.38 3.92
C SER A 219 -8.62 -27.83 5.29
N ILE A 220 -7.66 -28.51 5.94
CA ILE A 220 -7.11 -28.11 7.24
C ILE A 220 -6.30 -26.82 7.12
N GLU A 221 -5.42 -26.71 6.12
CA GLU A 221 -4.67 -25.48 5.86
C GLU A 221 -5.60 -24.31 5.52
N ARG A 222 -6.66 -24.55 4.74
CA ARG A 222 -7.68 -23.54 4.45
C ARG A 222 -8.40 -23.09 5.72
N GLN A 223 -8.82 -24.02 6.58
CA GLN A 223 -9.43 -23.67 7.87
C GLN A 223 -8.49 -22.82 8.73
N HIS A 224 -7.19 -23.14 8.73
CA HIS A 224 -6.21 -22.34 9.45
C HIS A 224 -6.07 -20.93 8.88
N ILE A 225 -5.97 -20.76 7.55
CA ILE A 225 -5.97 -19.42 6.94
C ILE A 225 -7.25 -18.65 7.30
N ASN A 226 -8.41 -19.31 7.28
CA ASN A 226 -9.69 -18.66 7.57
C ASN A 226 -9.81 -18.12 9.02
N THR A 227 -8.85 -18.42 9.90
CA THR A 227 -8.78 -17.83 11.24
C THR A 227 -8.15 -16.43 11.28
N HIS A 228 -7.51 -15.97 10.19
CA HIS A 228 -6.81 -14.68 10.19
C HIS A 228 -7.71 -13.47 10.50
N PRO A 229 -9.01 -13.39 10.13
CA PRO A 229 -9.83 -12.23 10.52
C PRO A 229 -9.98 -12.15 12.04
N VAL A 230 -10.16 -13.30 12.70
CA VAL A 230 -10.25 -13.40 14.17
C VAL A 230 -8.93 -13.02 14.83
N HIS A 231 -7.81 -13.49 14.29
CA HIS A 231 -6.48 -13.09 14.77
C HIS A 231 -6.22 -11.60 14.58
N GLY A 232 -6.65 -11.03 13.45
CA GLY A 232 -6.51 -9.61 13.15
C GLY A 232 -7.28 -8.75 14.14
N ALA A 233 -8.56 -9.08 14.38
CA ALA A 233 -9.36 -8.43 15.40
C ALA A 233 -8.72 -8.53 16.80
N GLY A 234 -8.14 -9.68 17.15
CA GLY A 234 -7.41 -9.86 18.40
C GLY A 234 -6.15 -8.99 18.53
N ILE A 235 -5.36 -8.85 17.45
CA ILE A 235 -4.18 -7.96 17.40
C ILE A 235 -4.62 -6.50 17.58
N CYS A 236 -5.73 -6.12 16.95
CA CYS A 236 -6.20 -4.75 16.90
C CYS A 236 -7.10 -4.34 18.09
N ALA A 237 -7.51 -5.27 18.95
CA ALA A 237 -8.49 -5.04 20.02
C ALA A 237 -8.11 -3.94 21.03
N ARG A 238 -6.82 -3.61 21.17
CA ARG A 238 -6.32 -2.57 22.08
C ARG A 238 -5.98 -1.25 21.39
N LEU A 239 -6.11 -1.20 20.06
CA LEU A 239 -5.86 0.00 19.27
C LEU A 239 -7.10 0.91 19.33
N PRO A 240 -6.94 2.24 19.18
CA PRO A 240 -8.07 3.18 19.19
C PRO A 240 -8.83 3.14 17.85
N LEU A 241 -9.42 1.98 17.56
CA LEU A 241 -10.25 1.72 16.38
C LEU A 241 -11.73 1.79 16.73
N SER A 242 -12.55 2.28 15.79
CA SER A 242 -14.00 2.19 15.89
C SER A 242 -14.47 0.74 15.74
N GLN A 243 -15.73 0.49 16.13
CA GLN A 243 -16.35 -0.81 15.89
C GLN A 243 -16.40 -1.14 14.40
N ASP A 244 -16.64 -0.17 13.53
CA ASP A 244 -16.67 -0.40 12.08
C ASP A 244 -15.29 -0.76 11.52
N ALA A 245 -14.22 -0.14 12.01
CA ALA A 245 -12.86 -0.52 11.64
C ALA A 245 -12.55 -1.98 12.03
N LEU A 246 -12.95 -2.39 13.24
CA LEU A 246 -12.82 -3.77 13.71
C LEU A 246 -13.71 -4.73 12.89
N ASN A 247 -14.91 -4.30 12.49
CA ASN A 247 -15.81 -5.07 11.65
C ASN A 247 -15.21 -5.30 10.26
N CYS A 248 -14.56 -4.30 9.65
CA CYS A 248 -13.82 -4.48 8.40
C CYS A 248 -12.75 -5.57 8.54
N ILE A 249 -11.99 -5.56 9.64
CA ILE A 249 -10.97 -6.58 9.88
C ILE A 249 -11.59 -7.96 10.09
N LEU A 250 -12.64 -8.07 10.91
CA LEU A 250 -13.21 -9.36 11.30
C LEU A 250 -14.09 -9.99 10.21
N PHE A 251 -14.79 -9.17 9.43
CA PHE A 251 -15.88 -9.63 8.55
C PHE A 251 -15.61 -9.41 7.06
N HIS A 252 -14.43 -8.95 6.62
CA HIS A 252 -14.17 -8.70 5.18
C HIS A 252 -14.33 -9.94 4.28
N HIS A 253 -14.32 -11.16 4.85
CA HIS A 253 -14.61 -12.39 4.12
C HIS A 253 -16.04 -12.92 4.27
N GLU A 254 -16.91 -12.22 5.00
CA GLU A 254 -18.34 -12.50 5.03
C GLU A 254 -18.98 -12.22 3.66
N LYS A 255 -20.03 -12.97 3.33
CA LYS A 255 -20.74 -12.91 2.04
C LYS A 255 -22.22 -12.75 2.31
N LEU A 256 -22.94 -12.00 1.46
CA LEU A 256 -24.35 -11.70 1.70
C LEU A 256 -25.26 -12.94 1.76
N ASP A 257 -24.84 -14.06 1.15
CA ASP A 257 -25.55 -15.35 1.15
C ASP A 257 -25.17 -16.29 2.30
N GLY A 258 -24.35 -15.85 3.26
CA GLY A 258 -23.96 -16.64 4.43
C GLY A 258 -22.86 -17.67 4.17
N SER A 259 -22.34 -17.75 2.93
CA SER A 259 -21.23 -18.67 2.60
C SER A 259 -19.86 -18.21 3.08
N GLY A 260 -19.79 -17.01 3.64
CA GLY A 260 -18.58 -16.39 4.17
C GLY A 260 -18.13 -16.92 5.53
N TYR A 261 -17.11 -16.27 6.09
CA TYR A 261 -16.52 -16.61 7.38
C TYR A 261 -15.98 -15.34 8.06
N PRO A 262 -15.76 -15.32 9.39
CA PRO A 262 -15.78 -16.46 10.33
C PRO A 262 -17.15 -16.86 10.90
N CYS A 263 -18.16 -16.00 10.78
CA CYS A 263 -19.47 -16.16 11.42
C CYS A 263 -20.57 -16.65 10.48
N GLY A 264 -20.40 -16.52 9.15
CA GLY A 264 -21.43 -16.88 8.18
C GLY A 264 -22.60 -15.89 8.23
N LEU A 265 -22.28 -14.59 8.30
CA LEU A 265 -23.27 -13.52 8.35
C LEU A 265 -24.04 -13.42 7.03
N ASN A 266 -25.29 -12.96 7.09
CA ASN A 266 -26.10 -12.69 5.90
C ASN A 266 -26.23 -11.19 5.66
N ASP A 267 -26.80 -10.81 4.51
CA ASP A 267 -26.98 -9.42 4.07
C ASP A 267 -27.25 -8.39 5.20
N PRO A 268 -28.34 -8.46 5.98
CA PRO A 268 -28.67 -7.42 6.97
C PRO A 268 -27.63 -7.22 8.07
N ASP A 269 -26.77 -8.21 8.30
CA ASP A 269 -25.79 -8.23 9.39
C ASP A 269 -24.41 -7.71 8.99
N ILE A 270 -24.19 -7.46 7.69
CA ILE A 270 -22.89 -7.02 7.16
C ILE A 270 -22.92 -5.49 6.94
N PRO A 271 -22.16 -4.69 7.71
CA PRO A 271 -22.13 -3.23 7.58
C PRO A 271 -21.59 -2.77 6.23
N LEU A 272 -22.04 -1.61 5.74
CA LEU A 272 -21.62 -1.05 4.45
C LEU A 272 -20.09 -0.92 4.29
N PRO A 273 -19.30 -0.45 5.27
CA PRO A 273 -17.85 -0.41 5.17
C PRO A 273 -17.22 -1.80 4.93
N VAL A 274 -17.78 -2.85 5.57
CA VAL A 274 -17.34 -4.23 5.35
C VAL A 274 -17.60 -4.65 3.92
N ARG A 275 -18.80 -4.39 3.39
CA ARG A 275 -19.15 -4.71 1.99
C ARG A 275 -18.21 -4.06 0.98
N ALA A 276 -17.83 -2.79 1.23
CA ALA A 276 -16.87 -2.07 0.40
C ALA A 276 -15.47 -2.70 0.44
N VAL A 277 -14.97 -3.05 1.64
CA VAL A 277 -13.69 -3.75 1.81
C VAL A 277 -13.73 -5.13 1.15
N THR A 278 -14.81 -5.91 1.33
CA THR A 278 -14.98 -7.22 0.71
C THR A 278 -14.91 -7.15 -0.82
N ILE A 279 -15.56 -6.17 -1.45
CA ILE A 279 -15.51 -6.00 -2.90
C ILE A 279 -14.09 -5.62 -3.37
N ALA A 280 -13.44 -4.71 -2.65
CA ALA A 280 -12.07 -4.30 -2.95
C ALA A 280 -11.06 -5.45 -2.82
N ASP A 281 -11.16 -6.23 -1.74
CA ASP A 281 -10.34 -7.43 -1.47
C ASP A 281 -10.51 -8.49 -2.57
N ILE A 282 -11.74 -8.88 -2.90
CA ILE A 282 -12.02 -9.84 -3.97
C ILE A 282 -11.44 -9.36 -5.30
N TYR A 283 -11.69 -8.09 -5.65
CA TYR A 283 -11.22 -7.54 -6.92
C TYR A 283 -9.69 -7.60 -7.02
N ASP A 284 -9.00 -7.14 -5.98
CA ASP A 284 -7.54 -7.12 -5.97
C ASP A 284 -6.95 -8.53 -5.94
N ALA A 285 -7.52 -9.46 -5.16
CA ALA A 285 -7.09 -10.86 -5.11
C ALA A 285 -7.24 -11.58 -6.47
N ILE A 286 -8.34 -11.35 -7.19
CA ILE A 286 -8.52 -11.91 -8.54
C ILE A 286 -7.54 -11.27 -9.54
N ARG A 287 -7.29 -9.96 -9.41
CA ARG A 287 -6.39 -9.22 -10.30
C ARG A 287 -4.92 -9.62 -10.10
N SER A 288 -4.48 -9.80 -8.86
CA SER A 288 -3.08 -10.09 -8.47
C SER A 288 -2.70 -11.57 -8.60
N SER A 289 -3.66 -12.51 -8.55
CA SER A 289 -3.40 -13.96 -8.61
C SER A 289 -2.96 -14.51 -9.98
N ARG A 290 -2.73 -13.66 -10.99
CA ARG A 290 -2.38 -14.07 -12.37
C ARG A 290 -1.11 -13.37 -12.86
N PRO A 291 0.09 -13.92 -12.58
CA PRO A 291 1.37 -13.25 -12.82
C PRO A 291 1.81 -13.15 -14.30
N TYR A 292 0.98 -13.57 -15.27
CA TYR A 292 1.42 -13.76 -16.67
C TYR A 292 0.31 -13.54 -17.73
N SER A 293 -0.64 -12.65 -17.49
CA SER A 293 -1.36 -12.03 -18.62
C SER A 293 -1.08 -10.54 -18.61
N ASP A 294 -0.99 -9.92 -19.79
CA ASP A 294 -0.92 -8.46 -19.96
C ASP A 294 -2.14 -7.80 -19.30
N GLY A 295 -2.09 -7.64 -17.98
CA GLY A 295 -3.25 -7.47 -17.12
C GLY A 295 -4.24 -8.64 -17.22
N THR A 296 -4.82 -9.06 -16.10
CA THR A 296 -6.19 -9.56 -16.23
C THR A 296 -7.02 -8.32 -16.50
N ASP A 297 -7.56 -8.19 -17.72
CA ASP A 297 -8.43 -7.07 -18.12
C ASP A 297 -9.39 -6.76 -16.98
N ALA A 298 -9.38 -5.52 -16.47
CA ALA A 298 -10.24 -5.10 -15.36
C ALA A 298 -11.69 -5.53 -15.61
N PHE A 299 -12.11 -5.48 -16.87
CA PHE A 299 -13.39 -5.97 -17.35
C PHE A 299 -13.62 -7.46 -17.09
N ARG A 300 -12.62 -8.33 -17.29
CA ARG A 300 -12.72 -9.76 -16.99
C ARG A 300 -12.90 -10.02 -15.50
N THR A 301 -12.15 -9.32 -14.64
CA THR A 301 -12.32 -9.46 -13.17
C THR A 301 -13.73 -9.04 -12.75
N LEU A 302 -14.20 -7.89 -13.23
CA LEU A 302 -15.56 -7.41 -12.97
C LEU A 302 -16.61 -8.39 -13.51
N ARG A 303 -16.38 -8.99 -14.68
CA ARG A 303 -17.29 -10.01 -15.23
C ARG A 303 -17.36 -11.24 -14.35
N ILE A 304 -16.23 -11.77 -13.88
CA ILE A 304 -16.18 -12.92 -12.95
C ILE A 304 -16.97 -12.60 -11.68
N MET A 305 -16.72 -11.44 -11.05
CA MET A 305 -17.44 -11.02 -9.85
C MET A 305 -18.95 -10.92 -10.10
N LYS A 306 -19.36 -10.37 -11.27
CA LYS A 306 -20.77 -10.25 -11.64
C LYS A 306 -21.45 -11.59 -11.92
N GLU A 307 -20.78 -12.51 -12.60
CA GLU A 307 -21.37 -13.78 -13.05
C GLU A 307 -21.34 -14.85 -11.96
N GLU A 308 -20.26 -14.91 -11.18
CA GLU A 308 -20.02 -15.99 -10.22
C GLU A 308 -20.34 -15.60 -8.77
N MET A 309 -20.42 -14.31 -8.45
CA MET A 309 -20.54 -13.83 -7.05
C MET A 309 -21.75 -12.93 -6.80
N ALA A 310 -22.70 -12.84 -7.73
CA ALA A 310 -23.85 -11.92 -7.63
C ALA A 310 -24.69 -12.07 -6.35
N THR A 311 -24.75 -13.28 -5.77
CA THR A 311 -25.44 -13.55 -4.50
C THR A 311 -24.56 -13.32 -3.27
N GLN A 312 -23.24 -13.26 -3.45
CA GLN A 312 -22.25 -13.19 -2.39
C GLN A 312 -21.83 -11.76 -2.06
N ILE A 313 -21.93 -10.84 -3.02
CA ILE A 313 -21.49 -9.44 -2.89
C ILE A 313 -22.66 -8.47 -3.03
N ASP A 314 -22.51 -7.27 -2.46
CA ASP A 314 -23.49 -6.21 -2.61
C ASP A 314 -23.44 -5.62 -4.01
N MET A 315 -24.47 -5.89 -4.82
CA MET A 315 -24.54 -5.43 -6.20
C MET A 315 -24.70 -3.91 -6.35
N ASN A 316 -25.16 -3.19 -5.30
CA ASN A 316 -25.19 -1.73 -5.32
C ASN A 316 -23.81 -1.14 -5.07
N VAL A 317 -23.06 -1.68 -4.11
CA VAL A 317 -21.66 -1.30 -3.86
C VAL A 317 -20.80 -1.66 -5.07
N PHE A 318 -21.00 -2.84 -5.65
CA PHE A 318 -20.28 -3.29 -6.85
C PHE A 318 -20.55 -2.41 -8.07
N ARG A 319 -21.79 -1.93 -8.26
CA ARG A 319 -22.11 -0.98 -9.33
C ARG A 319 -21.34 0.33 -9.19
N ARG A 320 -21.32 0.92 -7.99
CA ARG A 320 -20.55 2.15 -7.71
C ARG A 320 -19.07 1.94 -7.97
N PHE A 321 -18.54 0.78 -7.60
CA PHE A 321 -17.15 0.42 -7.90
C PHE A 321 -16.86 0.39 -9.41
N ILE A 322 -17.75 -0.18 -10.22
CA ILE A 322 -17.62 -0.17 -11.69
C ILE A 322 -17.64 1.26 -12.25
N GLU A 323 -18.56 2.10 -11.77
CA GLU A 323 -18.70 3.50 -12.22
C GLU A 323 -17.41 4.29 -11.97
N ILE A 324 -16.82 4.13 -10.78
CA ILE A 324 -15.52 4.73 -10.41
C ILE A 324 -14.42 4.26 -11.36
N LEU A 325 -14.28 2.95 -11.57
CA LEU A 325 -13.25 2.39 -12.45
C LEU A 325 -13.41 2.82 -13.92
N SER A 326 -14.63 3.17 -14.32
CA SER A 326 -14.94 3.64 -15.68
C SER A 326 -14.66 5.14 -15.87
N GLY A 327 -14.24 5.86 -14.82
CA GLY A 327 -14.00 7.30 -14.85
C GLY A 327 -15.28 8.15 -14.85
N ASN A 328 -16.44 7.58 -14.52
CA ASN A 328 -17.68 8.33 -14.37
C ASN A 328 -17.72 8.95 -12.97
N ASN A 329 -17.94 10.26 -12.89
CA ASN A 329 -18.12 10.95 -11.62
C ASN A 329 -19.43 10.50 -10.96
N VAL A 330 -19.32 9.73 -9.88
CA VAL A 330 -20.43 9.45 -8.96
C VAL A 330 -20.39 10.54 -7.90
N ILE A 331 -21.10 11.65 -8.15
CA ILE A 331 -21.37 12.70 -7.15
C ILE A 331 -22.82 12.55 -6.70
#